data_AF-A0A2N1CY68-F1
#
_entry.id   AF-A0A2N1CY68-F1
#
_cell.length_a   1.000
_cell.length_b   1.000
_cell.length_c   1.000
_cell.angle_alpha   90.00
_cell.angle_beta   90.00
_cell.angle_gamma   90.00
#
_symmetry.space_group_name_H-M   'P 1'
#
loop_
_entity.id
_entity.type
_entity.pdbx_description
1 polymer ?
#
loop_
_entity_poly.entity_id
_entity_poly.type
_entity_poly.pdbx_seq_one_letter_code
_entity_poly.pdbx_strand_id
1 'polypeptide(L)'
;MTIKIKRLDHHGIVAGVIDDLNMVSLLDKHLPQDDKQEITPGEAIKGMIMNGLGFSNRPLSLSPQFFTNLPIEHLFREGVDASHFNRHKLGRTLDQCYDFGCERLFSLVSHQACEIEAVDCQFKSLDTKSVEIPEAISYHHPKRTQL
;
A
#
# COMPACT_ATOMS: atom_id res chain seq x y z
N MET A 1 -18.17 -32.38 8.85
CA MET A 1 -17.28 -31.20 8.75
C MET A 1 -16.91 -31.03 7.29
N THR A 2 -17.32 -29.93 6.67
CA THR A 2 -17.02 -29.66 5.26
C THR A 2 -15.72 -28.87 5.20
N ILE A 3 -14.63 -29.50 4.75
CA ILE A 3 -13.33 -28.83 4.60
C ILE A 3 -13.37 -28.00 3.31
N LYS A 4 -13.18 -26.68 3.41
CA LYS A 4 -13.02 -25.79 2.26
C LYS A 4 -11.53 -25.60 1.99
N ILE A 5 -11.05 -26.08 0.84
CA ILE A 5 -9.66 -25.91 0.41
C ILE A 5 -9.61 -24.74 -0.57
N LYS A 6 -8.77 -23.74 -0.28
CA LYS A 6 -8.47 -22.62 -1.18
C LYS A 6 -6.98 -22.56 -1.47
N ARG A 7 -6.61 -22.12 -2.67
CA ARG A 7 -5.21 -21.93 -3.08
C ARG A 7 -4.79 -20.51 -2.74
N LEU A 8 -3.62 -20.38 -2.11
CA LEU A 8 -3.00 -19.08 -1.77
C LEU A 8 -2.06 -18.59 -2.88
N ASP A 9 -1.46 -19.53 -3.62
CA ASP A 9 -0.48 -19.32 -4.70
C ASP A 9 0.59 -18.28 -4.29
N HIS A 10 0.97 -17.36 -5.19
CA HIS A 10 2.00 -16.34 -4.93
C HIS A 10 1.47 -15.15 -4.12
N HIS A 11 0.14 -15.01 -3.98
CA HIS A 11 -0.49 -13.88 -3.29
C HIS A 11 -0.19 -13.87 -1.79
N GLY A 12 0.09 -15.05 -1.19
CA GLY A 12 0.54 -15.14 0.19
C GLY A 12 1.89 -14.47 0.44
N ILE A 13 2.83 -14.58 -0.51
CA ILE A 13 4.15 -13.93 -0.42
C ILE A 13 3.97 -12.42 -0.54
N VAL A 14 3.18 -11.98 -1.53
CA VAL A 14 2.90 -10.54 -1.72
C VAL A 14 2.22 -9.94 -0.50
N ALA A 15 1.22 -10.60 0.06
CA ALA A 15 0.53 -10.14 1.27
C ALA A 15 1.47 -10.11 2.47
N GLY A 16 2.29 -11.14 2.67
CA GLY A 16 3.28 -11.18 3.74
C GLY A 16 4.26 -10.01 3.69
N VAL A 17 4.83 -9.73 2.52
CA VAL A 17 5.74 -8.57 2.35
C VAL A 17 5.04 -7.24 2.64
N ILE A 18 3.79 -7.07 2.23
CA ILE A 18 3.01 -5.85 2.53
C ILE A 18 2.77 -5.69 4.03
N ASP A 19 2.51 -6.80 4.73
CA ASP A 19 2.28 -6.83 6.18
C ASP A 19 3.57 -6.61 6.96
N ASP A 20 4.68 -7.20 6.53
CA ASP A 20 6.03 -7.01 7.11
C ASP A 20 6.46 -5.54 7.01
N LEU A 21 6.16 -4.88 5.89
CA LEU A 21 6.39 -3.45 5.70
C LEU A 21 5.42 -2.56 6.48
N ASN A 22 4.43 -3.14 7.16
CA ASN A 22 3.35 -2.43 7.87
C ASN A 22 2.70 -1.32 7.02
N MET A 23 2.54 -1.60 5.71
CA MET A 23 2.15 -0.61 4.70
C MET A 23 0.69 -0.18 4.87
N VAL A 24 -0.21 -1.10 5.23
CA VAL A 24 -1.63 -0.80 5.41
C VAL A 24 -1.83 0.26 6.51
N SER A 25 -1.26 0.01 7.69
CA SER A 25 -1.33 0.95 8.83
C SER A 25 -0.71 2.30 8.51
N LEU A 26 0.32 2.33 7.67
CA LEU A 26 0.98 3.57 7.26
C LEU A 26 0.07 4.40 6.35
N LEU A 27 -0.56 3.75 5.37
CA LEU A 27 -1.46 4.39 4.43
C LEU A 27 -2.74 4.88 5.12
N ASP A 28 -3.29 4.11 6.04
CA ASP A 28 -4.50 4.47 6.79
C ASP A 28 -4.31 5.68 7.72
N LYS A 29 -3.07 6.00 8.10
CA LYS A 29 -2.75 7.24 8.83
C LYS A 29 -2.80 8.49 7.95
N HIS A 30 -2.58 8.33 6.65
CA HIS A 30 -2.40 9.45 5.71
C HIS A 30 -3.60 9.62 4.77
N LEU A 31 -4.35 8.55 4.53
CA LEU A 31 -5.53 8.56 3.68
C LEU A 31 -6.80 8.53 4.55
N PRO A 32 -7.74 9.47 4.35
CA PRO A 32 -8.94 9.52 5.17
C PRO A 32 -9.83 8.31 4.91
N GLN A 33 -10.25 7.62 5.97
CA GLN A 33 -11.26 6.58 5.90
C GLN A 33 -12.66 7.20 5.91
N ASP A 34 -13.55 6.68 5.05
CA ASP A 34 -14.98 6.97 5.11
C ASP A 34 -15.66 5.87 5.92
N ASP A 35 -16.38 6.26 6.98
CA ASP A 35 -17.10 5.34 7.87
C ASP A 35 -18.14 4.47 7.15
N LYS A 36 -18.57 4.88 5.94
CA LYS A 36 -19.51 4.13 5.10
C LYS A 36 -18.84 3.05 4.26
N GLN A 37 -17.51 2.89 4.36
CA GLN A 37 -16.75 1.92 3.59
C GLN A 37 -16.28 0.76 4.48
N GLU A 38 -16.59 -0.46 4.06
CA GLU A 38 -16.29 -1.70 4.80
C GLU A 38 -14.79 -2.01 4.91
N ILE A 39 -13.96 -1.47 4.01
CA ILE A 39 -12.49 -1.68 4.02
C ILE A 39 -11.77 -0.34 4.10
N THR A 40 -10.58 -0.31 4.69
CA THR A 40 -9.76 0.89 4.79
C THR A 40 -9.12 1.25 3.44
N PRO A 41 -8.65 2.50 3.23
CA PRO A 41 -7.87 2.85 2.05
C PRO A 41 -6.61 1.97 1.87
N GLY A 42 -5.90 1.66 2.96
CA GLY A 42 -4.74 0.78 2.98
C GLY A 42 -5.07 -0.65 2.58
N GLU A 43 -6.18 -1.20 3.08
CA GLU A 43 -6.68 -2.52 2.65
C GLU A 43 -7.02 -2.53 1.15
N ALA A 44 -7.66 -1.47 0.65
CA ALA A 44 -7.96 -1.33 -0.77
C ALA A 44 -6.67 -1.27 -1.62
N ILE A 45 -5.64 -0.55 -1.18
CA ILE A 45 -4.34 -0.47 -1.86
C ILE A 45 -3.62 -1.81 -1.84
N LYS A 46 -3.59 -2.50 -0.70
CA LYS A 46 -3.07 -3.88 -0.60
C LYS A 46 -3.75 -4.80 -1.62
N GLY A 47 -5.08 -4.73 -1.72
CA GLY A 47 -5.84 -5.46 -2.72
C GLY A 47 -5.46 -5.11 -4.17
N MET A 48 -5.29 -3.82 -4.48
CA MET A 48 -4.87 -3.37 -5.81
C MET A 48 -3.45 -3.84 -6.17
N ILE A 49 -2.51 -3.81 -5.22
CA ILE A 49 -1.15 -4.32 -5.42
C ILE A 49 -1.17 -5.83 -5.67
N MET A 50 -1.92 -6.58 -4.87
CA MET A 50 -2.07 -8.03 -5.06
C MET A 50 -2.72 -8.38 -6.40
N ASN A 51 -3.69 -7.57 -6.86
CA ASN A 51 -4.31 -7.73 -8.17
C ASN A 51 -3.33 -7.38 -9.31
N GLY A 52 -2.55 -6.31 -9.16
CA GLY A 52 -1.59 -5.84 -10.17
C GLY A 52 -0.36 -6.75 -10.30
N LEU A 53 0.16 -7.27 -9.19
CA LEU A 53 1.26 -8.25 -9.17
C LEU A 53 0.78 -9.67 -9.48
N GLY A 54 -0.53 -9.88 -9.53
CA GLY A 54 -1.20 -11.17 -9.72
C GLY A 54 -0.96 -11.89 -11.05
N PHE A 55 -0.16 -11.30 -11.95
CA PHE A 55 0.03 -11.73 -13.35
C PHE A 55 -1.27 -11.90 -14.17
N SER A 56 -2.39 -11.40 -13.68
CA SER A 56 -3.62 -11.35 -14.45
C SER A 56 -3.62 -10.05 -15.26
N ASN A 57 -3.49 -10.16 -16.59
CA ASN A 57 -3.69 -9.08 -17.56
C ASN A 57 -5.16 -8.59 -17.61
N ARG A 58 -5.84 -8.60 -16.45
CA ARG A 58 -7.24 -8.27 -16.26
C ARG A 58 -7.32 -6.85 -15.72
N PRO A 59 -8.19 -6.00 -16.27
CA PRO A 59 -8.36 -4.64 -15.79
C PRO A 59 -8.77 -4.63 -14.30
N LEU A 60 -8.36 -3.58 -13.58
CA LEU A 60 -8.74 -3.28 -12.18
C LEU A 60 -10.26 -3.37 -11.93
N SER A 61 -11.07 -3.30 -12.99
CA SER A 61 -12.52 -3.44 -12.96
C SER A 61 -13.06 -4.85 -12.64
N LEU A 62 -12.22 -5.88 -12.58
CA LEU A 62 -12.62 -7.26 -12.28
C LEU A 62 -12.26 -7.73 -10.85
N SER A 63 -11.91 -6.77 -9.99
CA SER A 63 -11.49 -6.95 -8.61
C SER A 63 -12.27 -8.00 -7.80
N PRO A 64 -13.63 -8.00 -7.72
CA PRO A 64 -14.34 -8.98 -6.89
C PRO A 64 -14.14 -10.43 -7.33
N GLN A 65 -14.04 -10.67 -8.64
CA GLN A 65 -13.89 -12.01 -9.21
C GLN A 65 -12.48 -12.57 -8.97
N PHE A 66 -11.48 -11.69 -8.91
CA PHE A 66 -10.11 -12.06 -8.50
C PHE A 66 -10.10 -12.54 -7.05
N PHE A 67 -10.77 -11.83 -6.15
CA PHE A 67 -10.79 -12.16 -4.72
C PHE A 67 -11.67 -13.38 -4.37
N THR A 68 -12.64 -13.75 -5.22
CA THR A 68 -13.60 -14.85 -4.93
C THR A 68 -12.91 -16.19 -4.60
N ASN A 69 -11.84 -16.53 -5.32
CA ASN A 69 -11.11 -17.78 -5.14
C ASN A 69 -9.97 -17.68 -4.12
N LEU A 70 -9.66 -16.47 -3.65
CA LEU A 70 -8.61 -16.23 -2.67
C LEU A 70 -9.14 -16.43 -1.24
N PRO A 71 -8.27 -16.79 -0.29
CA PRO A 71 -8.59 -16.80 1.12
C PRO A 71 -8.53 -15.36 1.70
N ILE A 72 -9.51 -14.52 1.33
CA ILE A 72 -9.53 -13.08 1.66
C ILE A 72 -9.41 -12.82 3.17
N GLU A 73 -10.16 -13.55 3.99
CA GLU A 73 -10.13 -13.37 5.44
C GLU A 73 -8.73 -13.63 6.04
N HIS A 74 -7.94 -14.52 5.43
CA HIS A 74 -6.56 -14.78 5.83
C HIS A 74 -5.57 -13.74 5.27
N LEU A 75 -5.91 -13.09 4.16
CA LEU A 75 -5.05 -12.12 3.49
C LEU A 75 -5.24 -10.69 4.00
N PHE A 76 -6.40 -10.39 4.61
CA PHE A 76 -6.75 -9.07 5.10
C PHE A 76 -7.12 -9.13 6.58
N ARG A 77 -8.38 -9.45 6.87
CA ARG A 77 -8.92 -9.67 8.22
C ARG A 77 -10.27 -10.38 8.13
N GLU A 78 -10.74 -10.87 9.26
CA GLU A 78 -12.08 -11.43 9.41
C GLU A 78 -13.16 -10.39 9.04
N GLY A 79 -14.19 -10.83 8.31
CA GLY A 79 -15.30 -9.98 7.86
C GLY A 79 -15.06 -9.20 6.56
N VAL A 80 -13.88 -9.32 5.93
CA VAL A 80 -13.65 -8.74 4.60
C VAL A 80 -14.11 -9.69 3.51
N ASP A 81 -15.01 -9.21 2.64
CA ASP A 81 -15.52 -9.96 1.49
C ASP A 81 -15.01 -9.39 0.15
N ALA A 82 -15.02 -10.24 -0.89
CA ALA A 82 -14.66 -9.85 -2.24
C ALA A 82 -15.49 -8.67 -2.77
N SER A 83 -16.76 -8.59 -2.38
CA SER A 83 -17.69 -7.53 -2.78
C SER A 83 -17.31 -6.15 -2.24
N HIS A 84 -16.51 -6.09 -1.16
CA HIS A 84 -16.05 -4.83 -0.59
C HIS A 84 -15.03 -4.13 -1.51
N PHE A 85 -14.30 -4.90 -2.33
CA PHE A 85 -13.38 -4.38 -3.34
C PHE A 85 -14.12 -4.00 -4.64
N ASN A 86 -15.14 -3.16 -4.54
CA ASN A 86 -15.88 -2.69 -5.69
C ASN A 86 -15.21 -1.47 -6.35
N ARG A 87 -15.59 -1.18 -7.61
CA ARG A 87 -15.08 -0.06 -8.39
C ARG A 87 -15.16 1.28 -7.65
N HIS A 88 -16.22 1.53 -6.89
CA HIS A 88 -16.41 2.80 -6.20
C HIS A 88 -15.40 2.98 -5.07
N LYS A 89 -15.15 1.92 -4.28
CA LYS A 89 -14.13 1.95 -3.23
C LYS A 89 -12.74 2.13 -3.83
N LEU A 90 -12.37 1.31 -4.81
CA LEU A 90 -11.05 1.37 -5.45
C LEU A 90 -10.81 2.72 -6.15
N GLY A 91 -11.81 3.23 -6.88
CA GLY A 91 -11.74 4.54 -7.53
C GLY A 91 -11.52 5.67 -6.54
N ARG A 92 -12.33 5.73 -5.48
CA ARG A 92 -12.16 6.76 -4.43
C ARG A 92 -10.81 6.68 -3.74
N THR A 93 -10.29 5.49 -3.50
CA THR A 93 -8.95 5.33 -2.92
C THR A 93 -7.86 5.82 -3.89
N LEU A 94 -8.01 5.60 -5.20
CA LEU A 94 -7.08 6.19 -6.19
C LEU A 94 -7.17 7.71 -6.23
N ASP A 95 -8.38 8.28 -6.15
CA ASP A 95 -8.58 9.73 -6.07
C ASP A 95 -7.89 10.31 -4.82
N GLN A 96 -8.05 9.65 -3.66
CA GLN A 96 -7.36 10.04 -2.41
C GLN A 96 -5.83 9.96 -2.55
N CYS A 97 -5.31 8.92 -3.22
CA CYS A 97 -3.88 8.81 -3.48
C CYS A 97 -3.37 9.94 -4.37
N TYR A 98 -4.16 10.32 -5.37
CA TYR A 98 -3.84 11.43 -6.26
C TYR A 98 -3.83 12.77 -5.52
N ASP A 99 -4.86 13.05 -4.70
CA ASP A 99 -4.97 14.26 -3.91
C ASP A 99 -3.85 14.39 -2.87
N PHE A 100 -3.47 13.28 -2.23
CA PHE A 100 -2.31 13.24 -1.33
C PHE A 100 -0.99 13.43 -2.09
N GLY A 101 -0.92 13.01 -3.36
CA GLY A 101 0.24 13.11 -4.22
C GLY A 101 1.06 11.82 -4.24
N CYS A 102 1.13 11.21 -5.42
CA CYS A 102 1.79 9.92 -5.62
C CYS A 102 3.27 9.90 -5.23
N GLU A 103 4.00 10.99 -5.48
CA GLU A 103 5.41 11.12 -5.11
C GLU A 103 5.61 11.12 -3.59
N ARG A 104 4.71 11.79 -2.86
CA ARG A 104 4.72 11.81 -1.39
C ARG A 104 4.41 10.44 -0.84
N LEU A 105 3.39 9.75 -1.36
CA LEU A 105 3.09 8.37 -0.97
C LEU A 105 4.28 7.44 -1.22
N PHE A 106 4.89 7.50 -2.40
CA PHE A 106 6.03 6.66 -2.74
C PHE A 106 7.22 6.91 -1.82
N SER A 107 7.57 8.18 -1.59
CA SER A 107 8.66 8.56 -0.69
C SER A 107 8.43 8.04 0.73
N LEU A 108 7.20 8.16 1.22
CA LEU A 108 6.79 7.75 2.57
C LEU A 108 6.87 6.24 2.76
N VAL A 109 6.33 5.46 1.81
CA VAL A 109 6.40 4.00 1.83
C VAL A 109 7.85 3.52 1.68
N SER A 110 8.62 4.14 0.79
CA SER A 110 10.03 3.78 0.56
C SER A 110 10.89 4.07 1.79
N HIS A 111 10.67 5.21 2.46
CA HIS A 111 11.36 5.55 3.69
C HIS A 111 11.11 4.51 4.78
N GLN A 112 9.84 4.15 5.01
CA GLN A 112 9.48 3.13 5.98
C GLN A 112 10.09 1.76 5.65
N ALA A 113 10.10 1.38 4.37
CA ALA A 113 10.73 0.14 3.93
C ALA A 113 12.23 0.14 4.23
N CYS A 114 12.94 1.24 3.93
CA CYS A 114 14.37 1.36 4.26
C CYS A 114 14.64 1.30 5.76
N GLU A 115 13.77 1.91 6.59
CA GLU A 115 13.90 1.86 8.05
C GLU A 115 13.70 0.45 8.62
N ILE A 116 12.69 -0.28 8.12
CA ILE A 116 12.38 -1.65 8.57
C ILE A 116 13.49 -2.61 8.15
N GLU A 117 13.98 -2.50 6.92
CA GLU A 117 15.04 -3.36 6.38
C GLU A 117 16.45 -2.94 6.84
N ALA A 118 16.56 -1.93 7.72
CA ALA A 118 17.82 -1.36 8.22
C ALA A 118 18.82 -1.04 7.09
N VAL A 119 18.32 -0.57 5.95
CA VAL A 119 19.14 -0.19 4.81
C VAL A 119 19.92 1.05 5.19
N ASP A 120 21.22 1.05 4.90
CA ASP A 120 22.09 2.18 5.21
C ASP A 120 21.74 3.39 4.32
N CYS A 121 20.90 4.27 4.87
CA CYS A 121 20.47 5.52 4.23
C CYS A 121 21.60 6.58 4.13
N GLN A 122 22.84 6.27 4.56
CA GLN A 122 23.98 7.20 4.48
C GLN A 122 24.42 7.49 3.04
N PHE A 123 24.19 6.57 2.10
CA PHE A 123 24.49 6.77 0.69
C PHE A 123 23.20 6.90 -0.13
N LYS A 124 22.71 8.13 -0.26
CA LYS A 124 21.68 8.45 -1.26
C LYS A 124 22.37 8.64 -2.60
N SER A 125 22.18 7.70 -3.53
CA SER A 125 22.52 7.95 -4.94
C SER A 125 21.62 9.06 -5.46
N LEU A 126 22.15 10.28 -5.56
CA LEU A 126 21.54 11.39 -6.29
C LEU A 126 21.72 11.15 -7.80
N ASP A 127 20.97 10.22 -8.37
CA ASP A 127 20.68 10.26 -9.80
C ASP A 127 19.30 10.92 -9.96
N THR A 128 19.29 12.25 -9.86
CA THR A 128 18.08 13.06 -9.86
C THR A 128 17.49 13.09 -11.27
N LYS A 129 16.32 12.45 -11.48
CA LYS A 129 15.38 12.99 -12.47
C LYS A 129 14.70 14.19 -11.82
N SER A 130 14.78 15.34 -12.49
CA SER A 130 14.21 16.61 -12.04
C SER A 130 12.73 16.45 -11.69
N VAL A 131 12.40 16.69 -10.42
CA VAL A 131 11.02 16.88 -9.96
C VAL A 131 10.98 18.28 -9.33
N GLU A 132 10.08 19.13 -9.80
CA GLU A 132 9.87 20.47 -9.25
C GLU A 132 9.08 20.37 -7.95
N ILE A 133 9.70 20.73 -6.82
CA ILE A 133 9.08 20.72 -5.50
C ILE A 133 8.66 22.16 -5.15
N PRO A 134 7.38 22.46 -4.90
CA PRO A 134 6.98 23.74 -4.31
C PRO A 134 7.50 23.82 -2.86
N GLU A 135 8.29 24.85 -2.58
CA GLU A 135 8.94 25.12 -1.29
C GLU A 135 7.98 25.08 -0.09
N ALA A 136 8.33 24.30 0.94
CA ALA A 136 8.40 24.73 2.36
C ALA A 136 8.59 23.53 3.30
N ILE A 137 9.81 22.99 3.42
CA ILE A 137 10.22 22.26 4.63
C ILE A 137 11.63 22.71 4.99
N SER A 138 11.73 23.64 5.95
CA SER A 138 13.00 24.07 6.55
C SER A 138 13.58 22.95 7.40
N TYR A 139 14.68 22.33 6.96
CA TYR A 139 15.49 21.44 7.79
C TYR A 139 16.43 22.27 8.68
N HIS A 140 16.26 22.19 9.99
CA HIS A 140 17.18 22.78 10.97
C HIS A 140 18.24 21.75 11.36
N HIS A 141 19.49 21.94 10.92
CA HIS A 141 20.62 21.09 11.31
C HIS A 141 21.26 21.64 12.59
N PRO A 142 21.41 20.85 13.68
CA PRO A 142 22.23 21.27 14.80
C PRO A 142 23.72 21.16 14.43
N LYS A 143 24.48 22.25 14.65
CA LYS A 143 25.92 22.33 14.39
C LYS A 143 26.69 21.37 15.31
N ARG A 144 27.52 20.50 14.75
CA ARG A 144 28.49 19.67 15.50
C ARG A 144 29.73 20.53 15.81
N THR A 145 30.05 20.63 17.09
CA THR A 145 31.22 21.33 17.65
C THR A 145 32.52 20.64 17.21
N GLN A 146 33.52 21.45 16.83
CA GLN A 146 34.88 21.04 16.48
C GLN A 146 35.65 20.53 17.72
N LEU A 147 36.42 19.48 17.54
CA LEU A 147 37.69 19.21 18.23
C LEU A 147 38.69 18.69 17.20
#